data_AF-A0A1F5HMT9-F1
#
_entry.id   AF-A0A1F5HMT9-F1
#
_cell.length_a   1.000
_cell.length_b   1.000
_cell.length_c   1.000
_cell.angle_alpha   90.00
_cell.angle_beta   90.00
_cell.angle_gamma   90.00
#
_symmetry.space_group_name_H-M   'P 1'
#
loop_
_entity.id
_entity.type
_entity.pdbx_description
1 polymer ?
#
loop_
_entity_poly.entity_id
_entity_poly.type
_entity_poly.pdbx_seq_one_letter_code
_entity_poly.pdbx_strand_id
1 'polypeptide(L)'
;MKALRENIYLDIDGVILTRGVLPAQHLDKFLKYILGNYSVFWLTSRYHGETKKIIGYLSQFLTPEIISLLGQIKPTSFDLDKTEGIDFNRNFFWLDNELFDSEKNTLRIHNVYDSWIELDLIQNPNQLLYLINSKLNLRK
;
A
#
# COMPACT_ATOMS: atom_id res chain seq x y z
N MET A 1 7.44 -6.24 25.70
CA MET A 1 7.77 -6.52 24.29
C MET A 1 6.60 -6.01 23.44
N LYS A 2 6.80 -5.05 22.52
CA LYS A 2 5.75 -4.71 21.55
C LYS A 2 5.60 -5.91 20.62
N ALA A 3 4.38 -6.43 20.45
CA ALA A 3 4.11 -7.44 19.43
C ALA A 3 4.64 -6.95 18.07
N LEU A 4 5.29 -7.84 17.31
CA LEU A 4 5.75 -7.53 15.96
C LEU A 4 4.51 -7.24 15.10
N ARG A 5 4.39 -5.99 14.63
CA ARG A 5 3.36 -5.62 13.65
C ARG A 5 3.79 -6.11 12.28
N GLU A 6 2.90 -6.76 11.56
CA GLU A 6 3.11 -7.13 10.15
C GLU A 6 3.31 -5.87 9.30
N ASN A 7 4.02 -6.02 8.18
CA ASN A 7 4.30 -4.92 7.27
C ASN A 7 3.17 -4.75 6.25
N ILE A 8 2.89 -3.52 5.85
CA ILE A 8 2.07 -3.20 4.68
C ILE A 8 2.90 -2.34 3.75
N TYR A 9 3.02 -2.77 2.50
CA TYR A 9 3.61 -2.00 1.39
C TYR A 9 2.49 -1.44 0.53
N LEU A 10 2.53 -0.14 0.29
CA LEU A 10 1.41 0.62 -0.29
C LEU A 10 1.86 1.36 -1.55
N ASP A 11 1.25 1.05 -2.70
CA ASP A 11 1.36 1.89 -3.89
C ASP A 11 0.46 3.14 -3.78
N ILE A 12 0.54 4.05 -4.76
CA ILE A 12 -0.26 5.27 -4.84
C ILE A 12 -1.36 5.12 -5.87
N ASP A 13 -1.01 4.76 -7.11
CA ASP A 13 -1.93 4.72 -8.23
C ASP A 13 -2.77 3.45 -8.12
N GLY A 14 -4.09 3.58 -8.32
CA GLY A 14 -5.02 2.46 -8.09
C GLY A 14 -5.21 2.07 -6.62
N VAL A 15 -4.55 2.74 -5.67
CA VAL A 15 -4.62 2.44 -4.22
C VAL A 15 -5.09 3.65 -3.40
N ILE A 16 -4.31 4.73 -3.39
CA ILE A 16 -4.64 6.00 -2.71
C ILE A 16 -5.54 6.84 -3.62
N LEU A 17 -5.12 6.95 -4.88
CA LEU A 17 -5.89 7.57 -5.94
C LEU A 17 -6.37 6.49 -6.89
N THR A 18 -7.61 6.60 -7.34
CA THR A 18 -8.09 5.85 -8.50
C THR A 18 -7.29 6.24 -9.75
N ARG A 19 -7.34 5.43 -10.81
CA ARG A 19 -6.68 5.76 -12.10
C ARG A 19 -7.12 7.10 -12.71
N GLY A 20 -8.27 7.64 -12.30
CA GLY A 20 -8.77 8.97 -12.66
C GLY A 20 -8.36 10.10 -11.70
N VAL A 21 -7.33 9.90 -10.88
CA VAL A 21 -6.80 10.82 -9.85
C VAL A 21 -7.80 11.27 -8.77
N LEU A 22 -8.93 10.57 -8.65
CA LEU A 22 -9.88 10.79 -7.54
C LEU A 22 -9.43 9.98 -6.31
N PRO A 23 -9.60 10.52 -5.09
CA PRO A 23 -9.33 9.77 -3.85
C PRO A 23 -10.13 8.46 -3.80
N ALA A 24 -9.50 7.37 -3.37
CA ALA A 24 -10.18 6.10 -3.16
C ALA A 24 -11.30 6.23 -2.11
N GLN A 25 -12.42 5.53 -2.32
CA GLN A 25 -13.52 5.57 -1.34
C GLN A 25 -13.07 4.94 -0.03
N HIS A 26 -13.47 5.54 1.09
CA HIS A 26 -13.12 5.11 2.46
C HIS A 26 -11.62 5.18 2.80
N LEU A 27 -10.83 5.93 2.03
CA LEU A 27 -9.38 6.08 2.24
C LEU A 27 -9.03 6.52 3.68
N ASP A 28 -9.79 7.45 4.26
CA ASP A 28 -9.56 7.94 5.63
C ASP A 28 -9.70 6.82 6.68
N LYS A 29 -10.76 6.01 6.58
CA LYS A 29 -11.01 4.86 7.47
C LYS A 29 -9.94 3.81 7.28
N PHE A 30 -9.57 3.53 6.03
CA PHE A 30 -8.54 2.57 5.67
C PHE A 30 -7.17 2.95 6.25
N LEU A 31 -6.71 4.18 6.01
CA LEU A 31 -5.43 4.67 6.53
C LEU A 31 -5.38 4.64 8.05
N LYS A 32 -6.43 5.12 8.74
CA LYS A 32 -6.51 5.06 10.21
C LYS A 32 -6.39 3.63 10.72
N TYR A 33 -7.07 2.68 10.06
CA TYR A 33 -6.99 1.28 10.43
C TYR A 33 -5.58 0.70 10.22
N ILE A 34 -5.00 0.85 9.02
CA ILE A 34 -3.71 0.22 8.73
C ILE A 34 -2.56 0.84 9.56
N LEU A 35 -2.56 2.16 9.75
CA LEU A 35 -1.55 2.85 10.57
C LEU A 35 -1.67 2.50 12.07
N GLY A 36 -2.90 2.23 12.53
CA GLY A 36 -3.15 1.79 13.91
C GLY A 36 -2.63 0.38 14.21
N ASN A 37 -2.64 -0.51 13.21
CA ASN A 37 -2.44 -1.95 13.40
C ASN A 37 -1.12 -2.50 12.81
N TYR A 38 -0.56 -1.87 11.78
CA TYR A 38 0.56 -2.39 11.00
C TYR A 38 1.76 -1.43 10.98
N SER A 39 2.89 -1.90 10.43
CA SER A 39 3.98 -1.02 9.99
C SER A 39 3.78 -0.73 8.51
N VAL A 40 3.43 0.51 8.17
CA VAL A 40 3.08 0.88 6.79
C VAL A 40 4.26 1.57 6.10
N PHE A 41 4.53 1.15 4.87
CA PHE A 41 5.62 1.58 4.03
C PHE A 41 5.10 1.97 2.64
N TRP A 42 5.68 3.02 2.06
CA TRP A 42 5.49 3.30 0.64
C TRP A 42 6.17 2.19 -0.17
N LEU A 43 5.56 1.78 -1.28
CA LEU A 43 6.19 0.94 -2.29
C LEU A 43 5.64 1.32 -3.67
N THR A 44 6.13 2.46 -4.15
CA THR A 44 5.61 3.12 -5.35
C THR A 44 6.73 3.60 -6.25
N SER A 45 6.50 3.51 -7.56
CA SER A 45 7.41 4.05 -8.58
C SER A 45 7.42 5.58 -8.62
N ARG A 46 6.40 6.23 -8.04
CA ARG A 46 6.38 7.69 -7.92
C ARG A 46 7.44 8.17 -6.93
N TYR A 47 8.30 9.06 -7.41
CA TYR A 47 9.31 9.74 -6.58
C TYR A 47 10.21 8.79 -5.77
N HIS A 48 10.35 7.52 -6.18
CA HIS A 48 11.12 6.49 -5.49
C HIS A 48 10.83 6.42 -3.98
N GLY A 49 9.56 6.57 -3.58
CA GLY A 49 9.17 6.50 -2.16
C GLY A 49 9.50 7.74 -1.32
N GLU A 50 10.00 8.84 -1.91
CA GLU A 50 10.37 10.05 -1.16
C GLU A 50 9.12 10.74 -0.57
N THR A 51 8.90 10.54 0.73
CA THR A 51 7.67 10.95 1.41
C THR A 51 7.32 12.42 1.23
N LYS A 52 8.29 13.34 1.27
CA LYS A 52 8.01 14.79 1.11
C LYS A 52 7.43 15.11 -0.27
N LYS A 53 7.97 14.52 -1.34
CA LYS A 53 7.49 14.72 -2.72
C LYS A 53 6.13 14.05 -2.92
N ILE A 54 5.95 12.83 -2.40
CA ILE A 54 4.68 12.12 -2.40
C ILE A 54 3.59 12.97 -1.73
N ILE A 55 3.85 13.51 -0.53
CA ILE A 55 2.91 14.34 0.21
C ILE A 55 2.58 15.64 -0.55
N GLY A 56 3.58 16.31 -1.13
CA GLY A 56 3.35 17.52 -1.93
C GLY A 56 2.56 17.27 -3.21
N TYR A 57 2.69 16.08 -3.81
CA TYR A 57 1.87 15.67 -4.94
C TYR A 57 0.43 15.38 -4.49
N LEU A 58 0.25 14.55 -3.47
CA LEU A 58 -1.06 14.09 -3.01
C LEU A 58 -1.91 15.18 -2.37
N SER A 59 -1.31 16.25 -1.83
CA SER A 59 -2.03 17.38 -1.23
C SER A 59 -2.88 18.18 -2.22
N GLN A 60 -2.64 17.99 -3.52
CA GLN A 60 -3.46 18.58 -4.58
C GLN A 60 -4.83 17.88 -4.72
N PHE A 61 -4.96 16.66 -4.21
CA PHE A 61 -6.14 15.80 -4.38
C PHE A 61 -6.81 15.43 -3.05
N LEU A 62 -6.08 15.49 -1.94
CA LEU A 62 -6.51 14.98 -0.64
C LEU A 62 -6.67 16.08 0.40
N THR A 63 -7.55 15.84 1.38
CA THR A 63 -7.75 16.78 2.49
C THR A 63 -6.53 16.80 3.43
N PRO A 64 -6.32 17.90 4.17
CA PRO A 64 -5.21 18.00 5.14
C PRO A 64 -5.19 16.87 6.17
N GLU A 65 -6.36 16.35 6.57
CA GLU A 65 -6.46 15.25 7.53
C GLU A 65 -5.89 13.94 6.95
N ILE A 66 -6.20 13.64 5.69
CA ILE A 66 -5.65 12.47 5.00
C ILE A 66 -4.14 12.65 4.80
N ILE A 67 -3.69 13.84 4.41
CA ILE A 67 -2.27 14.15 4.26
C ILE A 67 -1.49 13.95 5.57
N SER A 68 -2.08 14.34 6.71
CA SER A 68 -1.49 14.09 8.03
C SER A 68 -1.31 12.60 8.33
N LEU A 69 -2.25 11.74 7.90
CA LEU A 69 -2.12 10.29 8.02
C LEU A 69 -1.01 9.75 7.11
N LEU A 70 -0.97 10.18 5.85
CA LEU A 70 0.04 9.74 4.89
C LEU A 70 1.46 10.10 5.32
N GLY A 71 1.65 11.20 6.06
CA GLY A 71 2.93 11.58 6.64
C GLY A 71 3.50 10.58 7.66
N GLN A 72 2.69 9.63 8.14
CA GLN A 72 3.14 8.56 9.06
C GLN A 72 3.66 7.33 8.32
N ILE A 73 3.45 7.23 7.00
CA ILE A 73 3.92 6.11 6.18
C ILE A 73 5.42 6.24 5.97
N LYS A 74 6.14 5.14 6.23
CA LYS A 74 7.60 5.09 6.14
C LYS A 74 8.04 5.01 4.68
N PRO A 75 9.17 5.65 4.31
CA PRO A 75 9.74 5.45 2.99
C PRO A 75 10.32 4.03 2.85
N THR A 76 10.42 3.55 1.61
CA THR A 76 11.31 2.45 1.20
C THR A 76 12.22 2.95 0.10
N SER A 77 13.23 2.15 -0.23
CA SER A 77 14.14 2.41 -1.33
C SER A 77 14.28 1.13 -2.15
N PHE A 78 14.28 1.28 -3.47
CA PHE A 78 14.59 0.26 -4.44
C PHE A 78 15.16 0.96 -5.68
N ASP A 79 16.01 0.28 -6.44
CA ASP A 79 16.69 0.85 -7.59
C ASP A 79 15.97 0.48 -8.89
N LEU A 80 15.65 -0.81 -9.07
CA LEU A 80 15.06 -1.31 -10.31
C LEU A 80 13.66 -1.89 -10.09
N ASP A 81 13.52 -2.80 -9.13
CA ASP A 81 12.28 -3.55 -8.90
C ASP A 81 11.75 -3.28 -7.49
N LYS A 82 10.43 -3.03 -7.36
CA LYS A 82 9.81 -2.72 -6.06
C LYS A 82 10.05 -3.81 -5.02
N THR A 83 10.24 -5.07 -5.43
CA THR A 83 10.49 -6.17 -4.50
C THR A 83 11.80 -6.04 -3.74
N GLU A 84 12.77 -5.24 -4.20
CA GLU A 84 13.99 -4.91 -3.46
C GLU A 84 13.71 -4.14 -2.16
N GLY A 85 12.59 -3.40 -2.12
CA GLY A 85 12.15 -2.65 -0.94
C GLY A 85 11.40 -3.49 0.11
N ILE A 86 11.15 -4.77 -0.18
CA ILE A 86 10.37 -5.68 0.68
C ILE A 86 11.29 -6.44 1.64
N ASP A 87 10.92 -6.45 2.93
CA ASP A 87 11.56 -7.29 3.95
C ASP A 87 10.91 -8.68 3.95
N PHE A 88 11.47 -9.60 3.17
CA PHE A 88 10.99 -10.98 3.05
C PHE A 88 11.17 -11.83 4.33
N ASN A 89 11.84 -11.32 5.37
CA ASN A 89 11.96 -12.02 6.65
C ASN A 89 10.75 -11.78 7.58
N ARG A 90 9.74 -11.04 7.12
CA ARG A 90 8.53 -10.72 7.86
C ARG A 90 7.30 -11.07 7.04
N ASN A 91 6.20 -11.40 7.71
CA ASN A 91 4.90 -11.41 7.07
C ASN A 91 4.53 -9.98 6.64
N PHE A 92 3.96 -9.87 5.44
CA PHE A 92 3.54 -8.59 4.90
C PHE A 92 2.29 -8.71 4.04
N PHE A 93 1.68 -7.56 3.78
CA PHE A 93 0.75 -7.37 2.67
C PHE A 93 1.33 -6.34 1.71
N TRP A 94 1.17 -6.55 0.41
CA TRP A 94 1.48 -5.58 -0.62
C TRP A 94 0.21 -5.22 -1.37
N LEU A 95 -0.21 -3.97 -1.24
CA LEU A 95 -1.38 -3.41 -1.89
C LEU A 95 -0.94 -2.65 -3.14
N ASP A 96 -1.28 -3.20 -4.29
CA ASP A 96 -1.00 -2.63 -5.60
C ASP A 96 -2.12 -3.04 -6.55
N ASN A 97 -2.42 -2.20 -7.55
CA ASN A 97 -3.40 -2.55 -8.56
C ASN A 97 -2.81 -3.47 -9.64
N GLU A 98 -1.49 -3.58 -9.73
CA GLU A 98 -0.82 -4.35 -10.78
C GLU A 98 0.59 -4.74 -10.36
N LEU A 99 1.03 -5.94 -10.75
CA LEU A 99 2.42 -6.38 -10.61
C LEU A 99 3.04 -6.59 -11.98
N PHE A 100 4.31 -6.21 -12.12
CA PHE A 100 5.16 -6.60 -13.24
C PHE A 100 5.57 -8.06 -13.14
N ASP A 101 5.96 -8.66 -14.27
CA ASP A 101 6.30 -10.09 -14.30
C ASP A 101 7.55 -10.43 -13.49
N SER A 102 8.50 -9.50 -13.37
CA SER A 102 9.64 -9.61 -12.46
C SER A 102 9.19 -9.71 -11.01
N GLU A 103 8.31 -8.81 -10.57
CA GLU A 103 7.76 -8.75 -9.22
C GLU A 103 6.98 -10.04 -8.89
N LYS A 104 6.12 -10.50 -9.80
CA LYS A 104 5.40 -11.79 -9.68
C LYS A 104 6.38 -12.95 -9.52
N ASN A 105 7.45 -12.98 -10.32
CA ASN A 105 8.46 -14.03 -10.26
C ASN A 105 9.20 -14.02 -8.91
N THR A 106 9.62 -12.86 -8.42
CA THR A 106 10.27 -12.72 -7.11
C THR A 106 9.36 -13.21 -5.99
N LEU A 107 8.09 -12.78 -5.96
CA LEU A 107 7.14 -13.24 -4.94
C LEU A 107 6.95 -14.77 -4.96
N ARG A 108 6.95 -15.40 -6.14
CA ARG A 108 6.87 -16.87 -6.29
C ARG A 108 8.14 -17.58 -5.81
N ILE A 109 9.32 -17.06 -6.15
CA ILE A 109 10.60 -17.61 -5.67
C ILE A 109 10.64 -17.63 -4.14
N HIS A 110 10.09 -16.59 -3.50
CA HIS A 110 9.99 -16.50 -2.04
C HIS A 110 8.77 -17.23 -1.45
N ASN A 111 7.90 -17.86 -2.26
CA ASN A 111 6.64 -18.50 -1.85
C ASN A 111 5.68 -17.56 -1.07
N VAL A 112 5.65 -16.28 -1.44
CA VAL A 112 4.83 -15.24 -0.77
C VAL A 112 3.91 -14.50 -1.75
N TYR A 113 3.56 -15.12 -2.88
CA TYR A 113 2.66 -14.52 -3.87
C TYR A 113 1.32 -14.08 -3.25
N ASP A 114 0.80 -14.85 -2.30
CA ASP A 114 -0.46 -14.54 -1.58
C ASP A 114 -0.36 -13.34 -0.63
N SER A 115 0.83 -12.77 -0.46
CA SER A 115 1.02 -11.51 0.28
C SER A 115 0.61 -10.29 -0.57
N TRP A 116 0.52 -10.43 -1.90
CA TRP A 116 -0.03 -9.39 -2.76
C TRP A 116 -1.56 -9.40 -2.71
N ILE A 117 -2.13 -8.21 -2.52
CA ILE A 117 -3.56 -7.94 -2.57
C ILE A 117 -3.79 -7.01 -3.76
N GLU A 118 -4.34 -7.56 -4.82
CA GLU A 118 -4.76 -6.78 -5.99
C GLU A 118 -5.89 -5.82 -5.62
N LEU A 119 -5.67 -4.53 -5.89
CA LEU A 119 -6.72 -3.51 -5.80
C LEU A 119 -7.30 -3.18 -7.18
N ASP A 120 -8.59 -3.46 -7.36
CA ASP A 120 -9.36 -2.99 -8.50
C ASP A 120 -10.49 -2.09 -8.00
N LEU A 121 -10.15 -0.81 -7.80
CA LEU A 121 -11.10 0.21 -7.36
C LEU A 121 -12.09 0.63 -8.45
N ILE A 122 -11.90 0.19 -9.70
CA ILE A 122 -12.85 0.44 -10.79
C ILE A 122 -14.00 -0.56 -10.68
N GLN A 123 -13.68 -1.85 -10.56
CA GLN A 123 -14.69 -2.90 -10.39
C GLN A 123 -15.25 -2.92 -8.97
N ASN A 124 -14.43 -2.60 -7.96
CA ASN A 124 -14.80 -2.63 -6.55
C ASN A 124 -14.47 -1.31 -5.83
N PRO A 125 -15.25 -0.23 -6.03
CA PRO A 125 -14.97 1.08 -5.43
C PRO A 125 -14.84 1.07 -3.89
N ASN A 126 -15.55 0.16 -3.22
CA ASN A 126 -15.53 0.00 -1.76
C ASN A 126 -14.48 -0.99 -1.23
N GLN A 127 -13.56 -1.49 -2.07
CA GLN A 127 -12.63 -2.57 -1.71
C GLN A 127 -11.81 -2.25 -0.45
N LEU A 128 -11.38 -0.99 -0.27
CA LEU A 128 -10.66 -0.58 0.94
C LEU A 128 -11.46 -0.83 2.22
N LEU A 129 -12.78 -0.65 2.20
CA LEU A 129 -13.64 -0.96 3.35
C LEU A 129 -13.73 -2.46 3.59
N TYR A 130 -13.81 -3.27 2.53
CA TYR A 130 -13.82 -4.72 2.64
C TYR A 130 -12.53 -5.26 3.27
N LEU A 131 -11.38 -4.67 2.91
CA LEU A 131 -10.08 -5.03 3.49
C LEU A 131 -10.00 -4.76 4.99
N ILE A 132 -10.59 -3.65 5.46
CA ILE A 132 -10.67 -3.36 6.91
C ILE A 132 -11.53 -4.44 7.60
N ASN A 133 -12.68 -4.77 7.02
CA ASN A 133 -13.62 -5.73 7.60
C ASN A 133 -13.06 -7.15 7.64
N SER A 134 -12.23 -7.53 6.65
CA SER A 134 -11.53 -8.81 6.62
C SER A 134 -10.21 -8.81 7.40
N LYS A 135 -9.83 -7.68 8.00
CA LYS A 135 -8.54 -7.47 8.69
C LYS A 135 -7.33 -7.86 7.82
N LEU A 136 -7.41 -7.55 6.52
CA LEU A 136 -6.44 -7.92 5.50
C LEU A 136 -6.15 -9.44 5.38
N ASN A 137 -7.08 -10.32 5.78
CA ASN A 137 -7.11 -11.70 5.30
C ASN A 137 -8.23 -11.86 4.27
N LEU A 138 -7.91 -11.74 2.98
CA LEU A 138 -8.79 -12.18 1.89
C LEU A 138 -8.60 -13.68 1.64
N ARG A 139 -8.65 -14.51 2.69
CA ARG A 139 -8.71 -15.97 2.49
C ARG A 139 -10.10 -16.30 1.95
N LYS A 140 -10.17 -16.66 0.67
CA LYS A 140 -11.22 -17.57 0.18
C LYS A 140 -10.72 -19.00 0.32
#